data_AF-A0AAD7EW74-F1
#
_entry.id   AF-A0AAD7EW74-F1
#
_cell.length_a   1.000
_cell.length_b   1.000
_cell.length_c   1.000
_cell.angle_alpha   90.00
_cell.angle_beta   90.00
_cell.angle_gamma   90.00
#
_symmetry.space_group_name_H-M   'P 1'
#
loop_
_entity.id
_entity.type
_entity.pdbx_description
1 polymer ?
#
loop_
_entity_poly.entity_id
_entity_poly.type
_entity_poly.pdbx_seq_one_letter_code
_entity_poly.pdbx_strand_id
1 'polypeptide(L)'
;MSGPAPSRHNPTARRTVNIPTTLLLSGISFLGAFSRLTAGQYTPQWYAYQLERAGNTAGTTQSWLIPAMDIAFGTLLLSRRTRRTAAAAITTIFAIGLTMRVSAGKGFVPDAALVGLAVVVLGTS
;
A
#
# COMPACT_ATOMS: atom_id res chain seq x y z
N MET A 1 43.14 -27.04 -26.18
CA MET A 1 41.86 -26.35 -26.42
C MET A 1 41.19 -26.14 -25.07
N SER A 2 41.32 -24.95 -24.49
CA SER A 2 40.72 -24.60 -23.19
C SER A 2 39.42 -23.85 -23.45
N GLY A 3 38.28 -24.50 -23.19
CA GLY A 3 36.97 -23.87 -23.34
C GLY A 3 36.76 -22.72 -22.33
N PRO A 4 35.91 -21.73 -22.65
CA PRO A 4 35.64 -20.63 -21.74
C PRO A 4 34.95 -21.12 -20.46
N ALA A 5 35.43 -20.65 -19.31
CA ALA A 5 34.88 -20.98 -18.01
C ALA A 5 33.41 -20.52 -17.89
N PRO A 6 32.52 -21.30 -17.23
CA PRO A 6 31.12 -20.94 -17.08
C PRO A 6 30.99 -19.66 -16.24
N SER A 7 30.21 -18.71 -16.76
CA SER A 7 29.85 -17.47 -16.09
C SER A 7 29.18 -17.78 -14.74
N ARG A 8 29.86 -17.43 -13.64
CA ARG A 8 29.30 -17.53 -12.28
C ARG A 8 28.07 -16.63 -12.20
N HIS A 9 26.89 -17.27 -12.17
CA HIS A 9 25.63 -16.64 -11.82
C HIS A 9 25.79 -16.01 -10.44
N ASN A 10 25.81 -14.67 -10.35
CA ASN A 10 25.96 -13.94 -9.09
C ASN A 10 24.67 -14.08 -8.28
N PRO A 11 24.59 -14.97 -7.27
CA PRO A 11 23.38 -15.12 -6.50
C PRO A 11 23.40 -14.03 -5.43
N THR A 12 22.29 -13.33 -5.24
CA THR A 12 22.06 -12.38 -4.13
C THR A 12 22.58 -10.95 -4.33
N ALA A 13 21.99 -10.23 -5.29
CA ALA A 13 21.68 -8.84 -5.01
C ALA A 13 20.67 -8.81 -3.84
N ARG A 14 21.16 -8.74 -2.61
CA ARG A 14 20.32 -8.66 -1.40
C ARG A 14 19.55 -7.34 -1.47
N ARG A 15 18.26 -7.38 -1.83
CA ARG A 15 17.37 -6.21 -1.76
C ARG A 15 17.43 -5.66 -0.33
N THR A 16 17.88 -4.43 -0.19
CA THR A 16 17.82 -3.69 1.05
C THR A 16 16.38 -3.29 1.30
N VAL A 17 15.81 -3.81 2.38
CA VAL A 17 14.48 -3.44 2.84
C VAL A 17 14.53 -2.01 3.37
N ASN A 18 13.69 -1.14 2.83
CA ASN A 18 13.51 0.19 3.42
C ASN A 18 12.53 0.08 4.60
N ILE A 19 13.08 -0.17 5.79
CA ILE A 19 12.32 -0.37 7.03
C ILE A 19 11.43 0.85 7.34
N PRO A 20 11.95 2.10 7.34
CA PRO A 20 11.12 3.29 7.58
C PRO A 20 9.91 3.38 6.64
N THR A 21 10.12 3.19 5.33
CA THR A 21 9.03 3.27 4.34
C THR A 21 8.02 2.15 4.51
N THR A 22 8.48 0.95 4.86
CA THR A 22 7.59 -0.19 5.14
C THR A 22 6.71 0.08 6.37
N LEU A 23 7.29 0.61 7.44
CA LEU A 23 6.56 0.99 8.65
C LEU A 23 5.57 2.12 8.39
N LEU A 24 5.96 3.12 7.58
CA LEU A 24 5.07 4.20 7.20
C LEU A 24 3.87 3.68 6.40
N LEU A 25 4.08 2.82 5.41
CA LEU A 25 3.00 2.24 4.62
C LEU A 25 2.08 1.36 5.49
N SER A 26 2.65 0.55 6.38
CA SER A 26 1.89 -0.26 7.34
C SER A 26 1.06 0.63 8.28
N GLY A 27 1.64 1.72 8.80
CA GLY A 27 0.95 2.70 9.63
C GLY A 27 -0.20 3.38 8.89
N ILE A 28 -0.03 3.73 7.62
CA ILE A 28 -1.11 4.29 6.78
C ILE A 28 -2.23 3.29 6.58
N SER A 29 -1.92 2.00 6.37
CA SER A 29 -2.96 0.96 6.31
C SER A 29 -3.74 0.87 7.62
N PHE A 30 -3.07 0.86 8.77
CA PHE A 30 -3.77 0.88 10.07
C PHE A 30 -4.56 2.16 10.31
N LEU A 31 -4.06 3.32 9.88
CA LEU A 31 -4.80 4.58 9.90
C LEU A 31 -6.06 4.47 9.04
N GLY A 32 -5.98 3.87 7.85
CA GLY A 32 -7.14 3.64 7.00
C GLY A 32 -8.22 2.78 7.65
N ALA A 33 -7.80 1.70 8.32
CA ALA A 33 -8.71 0.87 9.10
C ALA A 33 -9.37 1.67 10.24
N PHE A 34 -8.56 2.38 11.03
CA PHE A 34 -9.03 3.18 12.16
C PHE A 34 -9.99 4.30 11.72
N SER A 35 -9.65 5.01 10.66
CA SER A 35 -10.50 6.03 10.04
C SER A 35 -11.87 5.49 9.63
N ARG A 36 -11.91 4.28 9.05
CA ARG A 36 -13.17 3.63 8.65
C ARG A 36 -13.98 3.12 9.82
N LEU A 37 -13.33 2.51 10.81
CA LEU A 37 -13.97 2.03 12.03
C LEU A 37 -14.54 3.17 12.89
N THR A 38 -13.96 4.37 12.79
CA THR A 38 -14.41 5.58 13.51
C THR A 38 -15.28 6.50 12.67
N ALA A 39 -15.76 6.03 11.51
CA ALA A 39 -16.58 6.81 10.56
C ALA A 39 -15.97 8.19 10.22
N GLY A 40 -14.65 8.30 10.25
CA GLY A 40 -13.93 9.52 9.89
C GLY A 40 -13.64 10.48 11.02
N GLN A 41 -14.13 10.27 12.24
CA GLN A 41 -14.04 11.22 13.36
C GLN A 41 -12.61 11.72 13.63
N TYR A 42 -11.60 10.86 13.45
CA TYR A 42 -10.20 11.16 13.70
C TYR A 42 -9.33 11.13 12.43
N THR A 43 -9.94 11.24 11.24
CA THR A 43 -9.22 11.10 9.97
C THR A 43 -8.49 12.39 9.62
N PRO A 44 -7.17 12.35 9.34
CA PRO A 44 -6.45 13.51 8.87
C PRO A 44 -7.02 14.02 7.53
N GLN A 45 -7.05 15.34 7.36
CA GLN A 45 -7.62 15.98 6.16
C GLN A 45 -7.00 15.49 4.84
N TRP A 46 -5.70 15.22 4.83
CA TRP A 46 -5.00 14.71 3.65
C TRP A 46 -5.45 13.28 3.24
N TYR A 47 -6.03 12.51 4.17
CA TYR A 47 -6.51 11.14 3.95
C TYR A 47 -8.03 11.05 3.79
N ALA A 48 -8.78 12.12 4.09
CA ALA A 48 -10.24 12.15 4.09
C ALA A 48 -10.87 11.67 2.77
N TYR A 49 -10.23 11.95 1.63
CA TYR A 49 -10.71 11.47 0.34
C TYR A 49 -10.71 9.94 0.20
N GLN A 50 -9.73 9.23 0.77
CA GLN A 50 -9.72 7.75 0.73
C GLN A 50 -10.90 7.16 1.51
N LEU A 51 -11.35 7.89 2.53
CA LEU A 51 -12.54 7.54 3.29
C LEU A 51 -13.82 7.88 2.51
N GLU A 52 -13.91 9.09 1.94
CA GLU A 52 -15.04 9.51 1.09
C GLU A 52 -15.27 8.55 -0.08
N ARG A 53 -14.19 8.11 -0.75
CA ARG A 53 -14.24 7.16 -1.86
C ARG A 53 -14.80 5.79 -1.47
N ALA A 54 -14.59 5.37 -0.22
CA ALA A 54 -15.14 4.11 0.28
C ALA A 54 -16.67 4.17 0.44
N GLY A 55 -17.27 5.36 0.34
CA GLY A 55 -18.70 5.60 0.55
C GLY A 55 -19.07 5.54 2.04
N ASN A 56 -20.16 6.21 2.41
CA ASN A 56 -20.79 6.02 3.73
C ASN A 56 -21.43 4.63 3.75
N THR A 57 -20.62 3.60 3.99
CA THR A 57 -21.03 2.19 3.99
C THR A 57 -21.67 1.74 5.31
N ALA A 58 -22.11 2.66 6.16
CA ALA A 58 -22.71 2.33 7.46
C ALA A 58 -23.86 1.31 7.28
N GLY A 59 -23.73 0.14 7.90
CA GLY A 59 -24.70 -0.95 7.81
C GLY A 59 -24.55 -1.89 6.61
N THR A 60 -23.53 -1.73 5.76
CA THR A 60 -23.26 -2.63 4.62
C THR A 60 -22.07 -3.55 4.87
N THR A 61 -21.94 -4.66 4.14
CA THR A 61 -20.78 -5.58 4.26
C THR A 61 -19.42 -4.87 4.08
N GLN A 62 -19.38 -3.78 3.31
CA GLN A 62 -18.17 -2.99 3.06
C GLN A 62 -17.68 -2.25 4.32
N SER A 63 -18.54 -1.94 5.29
CA SER A 63 -18.13 -1.24 6.53
C SER A 63 -17.16 -2.05 7.38
N TRP A 64 -17.17 -3.39 7.23
CA TRP A 64 -16.29 -4.28 7.97
C TRP A 64 -15.19 -4.87 7.10
N LEU A 65 -15.48 -5.13 5.81
CA LEU A 65 -14.53 -5.76 4.91
C LEU A 65 -13.31 -4.88 4.62
N ILE A 66 -13.52 -3.60 4.27
CA ILE A 66 -12.43 -2.69 3.91
C ILE A 66 -11.47 -2.45 5.10
N PRO A 67 -11.93 -2.11 6.31
CA PRO A 67 -11.01 -1.97 7.44
C PRO A 67 -10.34 -3.29 7.83
N ALA A 68 -10.99 -4.45 7.65
CA ALA A 68 -10.33 -5.73 7.87
C ALA A 68 -9.20 -5.99 6.86
N MET A 69 -9.40 -5.64 5.58
CA MET A 69 -8.37 -5.72 4.55
C MET A 69 -7.20 -4.77 4.83
N ASP A 70 -7.49 -3.55 5.29
CA ASP A 70 -6.48 -2.57 5.69
C ASP A 70 -5.59 -3.11 6.83
N ILE A 71 -6.20 -3.70 7.87
CA ILE A 71 -5.47 -4.36 8.98
C ILE A 71 -4.65 -5.54 8.45
N ALA A 72 -5.25 -6.39 7.61
CA ALA A 72 -4.57 -7.55 7.04
C ALA A 72 -3.35 -7.13 6.23
N PHE A 73 -3.47 -6.17 5.30
CA PHE A 73 -2.35 -5.68 4.52
C PHE A 73 -1.30 -4.97 5.37
N GLY A 74 -1.72 -4.14 6.34
CA GLY A 74 -0.82 -3.51 7.30
C GLY A 74 0.04 -4.55 8.05
N THR A 75 -0.57 -5.65 8.46
CA THR A 75 0.11 -6.77 9.15
C THR A 75 1.01 -7.57 8.20
N LEU A 76 0.53 -7.88 6.99
CA LEU A 76 1.26 -8.64 5.98
C LEU A 76 2.52 -7.91 5.49
N LEU A 77 2.54 -6.56 5.53
CA LEU A 77 3.73 -5.76 5.24
C LEU A 77 4.86 -5.95 6.26
N LEU A 78 4.52 -6.28 7.51
CA LEU A 78 5.52 -6.47 8.57
C LEU A 78 6.25 -7.81 8.42
N SER A 79 5.57 -8.83 7.85
CA SER A 79 6.16 -10.14 7.59
C SER A 79 7.01 -10.14 6.32
N ARG A 80 8.26 -10.61 6.42
CA ARG A 80 9.19 -10.71 5.28
C ARG A 80 8.66 -11.59 4.14
N ARG A 81 7.89 -12.64 4.45
CA ARG A 81 7.40 -13.61 3.47
C ARG A 81 6.26 -13.05 2.61
N THR A 82 5.46 -12.15 3.17
CA THR A 82 4.22 -11.65 2.56
C THR A 82 4.31 -10.18 2.16
N ARG A 83 5.40 -9.50 2.52
CA ARG A 83 5.56 -8.06 2.25
C ARG A 83 5.43 -7.72 0.78
N ARG A 84 6.13 -8.45 -0.10
CA ARG A 84 6.13 -8.15 -1.53
C ARG A 84 4.73 -8.31 -2.14
N THR A 85 3.99 -9.36 -1.75
CA THR A 85 2.61 -9.58 -2.20
C THR A 85 1.66 -8.51 -1.66
N ALA A 86 1.81 -8.13 -0.38
CA ALA A 86 1.01 -7.05 0.22
C ALA A 86 1.30 -5.70 -0.44
N ALA A 87 2.57 -5.36 -0.66
CA ALA A 87 2.97 -4.12 -1.32
C ALA A 87 2.45 -4.05 -2.76
N ALA A 88 2.47 -5.16 -3.50
CA ALA A 88 1.90 -5.23 -4.84
C ALA A 88 0.38 -4.99 -4.82
N ALA A 89 -0.35 -5.66 -3.92
CA ALA A 89 -1.79 -5.47 -3.78
C ALA A 89 -2.16 -4.02 -3.42
N ILE A 90 -1.48 -3.43 -2.43
CA ILE A 90 -1.69 -2.04 -2.02
C ILE A 90 -1.39 -1.09 -3.18
N THR A 91 -0.28 -1.30 -3.90
CA THR A 91 0.09 -0.47 -5.05
C THR A 91 -1.02 -0.46 -6.10
N THR A 92 -1.58 -1.62 -6.43
CA THR A 92 -2.69 -1.73 -7.37
C THR A 92 -3.93 -0.98 -6.90
N ILE A 93 -4.32 -1.16 -5.63
CA ILE A 93 -5.51 -0.50 -5.06
C ILE A 93 -5.36 1.02 -5.05
N PHE A 94 -4.18 1.53 -4.68
CA PHE A 94 -3.88 2.96 -4.70
C PHE A 94 -3.80 3.51 -6.13
N ALA A 95 -3.23 2.76 -7.08
CA ALA A 95 -3.17 3.17 -8.48
C ALA A 95 -4.57 3.29 -9.10
N ILE A 96 -5.47 2.34 -8.82
CA ILE A 96 -6.90 2.44 -9.22
C ILE A 96 -7.55 3.67 -8.59
N GLY A 97 -7.23 3.97 -7.32
CA GLY A 97 -7.70 5.19 -6.66
C GLY A 97 -7.24 6.47 -7.34
N LEU A 98 -5.96 6.51 -7.67
CA LEU A 98 -5.35 7.64 -8.35
C LEU A 98 -5.99 7.88 -9.72
N THR A 99 -6.19 6.83 -10.52
CA THR A 99 -6.82 6.98 -11.85
C THR A 99 -8.26 7.50 -11.74
N MET A 100 -9.03 7.01 -10.77
CA MET A 100 -10.38 7.53 -10.48
C MET A 100 -10.35 9.00 -10.02
N ARG A 101 -9.35 9.38 -9.21
CA ARG A 101 -9.21 10.76 -8.71
C ARG A 101 -8.84 11.74 -9.83
N VAL A 102 -7.94 11.31 -10.72
CA VAL A 102 -7.54 12.05 -11.91
C VAL A 102 -8.70 12.21 -12.88
N SER A 103 -9.47 11.14 -13.16
CA SER A 103 -10.62 11.21 -14.06
C SER A 103 -11.75 12.10 -13.54
N ALA A 104 -11.89 12.22 -12.22
CA ALA A 104 -12.84 13.12 -11.58
C ALA A 104 -12.37 14.59 -11.53
N GLY A 105 -11.18 14.93 -12.06
CA GLY A 105 -10.62 16.28 -12.01
C GLY A 105 -10.28 16.76 -10.60
N LYS A 106 -10.19 15.86 -9.62
CA LYS A 106 -9.89 16.20 -8.21
C LYS A 106 -8.38 16.27 -8.01
N GLY A 107 -7.91 17.16 -7.13
CA GLY A 107 -6.48 17.27 -6.81
C GLY A 107 -5.92 15.95 -6.29
N PHE A 108 -4.90 15.38 -6.95
CA PHE A 108 -4.50 13.97 -6.83
C PHE A 108 -3.16 13.73 -6.10
N VAL A 109 -2.50 14.81 -5.65
CA VAL A 109 -1.15 14.76 -5.06
C VAL A 109 -1.04 13.77 -3.89
N PRO A 110 -1.99 13.71 -2.91
CA PRO A 110 -1.91 12.74 -1.83
C PRO A 110 -1.95 11.28 -2.31
N ASP A 111 -2.80 10.98 -3.30
CA ASP A 111 -2.92 9.63 -3.87
C ASP A 111 -1.65 9.24 -4.64
N ALA A 112 -1.07 10.18 -5.39
CA ALA A 112 0.20 9.97 -6.08
C ALA A 112 1.34 9.68 -5.08
N ALA A 113 1.37 10.40 -3.95
CA ALA A 113 2.34 10.14 -2.88
C ALA A 113 2.15 8.75 -2.25
N LEU A 114 0.90 8.32 -2.02
CA LEU A 114 0.57 6.98 -1.52
C LEU A 114 1.01 5.87 -2.50
N VAL A 115 0.77 6.06 -3.80
CA VAL A 115 1.24 5.14 -4.85
C VAL A 115 2.77 5.09 -4.85
N GLY A 116 3.45 6.24 -4.83
CA GLY A 116 4.91 6.31 -4.79
C GLY A 116 5.49 5.58 -3.58
N LEU A 117 4.89 5.76 -2.40
CA LEU A 117 5.27 5.05 -1.19
C LEU A 117 5.15 3.53 -1.35
N ALA A 118 4.02 3.07 -1.89
CA ALA A 118 3.77 1.65 -2.13
C ALA A 118 4.76 1.06 -3.15
N VAL A 119 5.09 1.79 -4.22
CA VAL A 119 6.10 1.40 -5.22
C VAL A 119 7.50 1.28 -4.60
N VAL A 120 7.89 2.20 -3.73
CA VAL A 120 9.19 2.13 -3.03
C VAL A 120 9.26 0.89 -2.14
N VAL A 121 8.20 0.60 -1.38
CA VAL A 121 8.14 -0.62 -0.57
C VAL A 121 8.18 -1.86 -1.46
N LEU A 122 7.43 -1.90 -2.56
CA LEU A 122 7.45 -3.01 -3.52
C LEU A 122 8.82 -3.21 -4.17
N GLY A 123 9.53 -2.14 -4.47
CA GLY A 123 10.89 -2.14 -5.04
C GLY A 123 11.97 -2.59 -4.05
N THR A 124 11.70 -2.51 -2.75
CA THR A 124 12.64 -2.88 -1.67
C THR A 124 12.24 -4.14 -0.90
N SER A 125 11.10 -4.75 -1.25
CA SER A 125 10.61 -6.04 -0.74
C SER A 125 11.08 -7.21 -1.58
#